data_AF-A0ABD3XG90-F1
#
_entry.id   AF-A0ABD3XG90-F1
#
_cell.length_a   1.000
_cell.length_b   1.000
_cell.length_c   1.000
_cell.angle_alpha   90.00
_cell.angle_beta   90.00
_cell.angle_gamma   90.00
#
_symmetry.space_group_name_H-M   'P 1'
#
loop_
_entity.id
_entity.type
_entity.pdbx_description
1 polymer ?
#
loop_
_entity_poly.entity_id
_entity_poly.type
_entity_poly.pdbx_seq_one_letter_code
_entity_poly.pdbx_strand_id
1 'polypeptide(L)'
;AETSVKSKVDIANKTASAFSLGLELGDDDSFKREVAKKTQELLVGMQEAEIEVFIDRLITRVGDKDKALLYVVSEIGTESRVQVLVNTLLHRGANPSARNSNLQTPLHFAVMRNFRGVTSKLLENDALPYAFDSTGKLPYAIALENGNDDIAAMLVDSMHVMRKLYASDGHKDSELSFHSLLERNLQKTTISVLDCMIDPYGDSGHMRVYYQILDGDDKGRAPNDPKFNNNSKSPMQIIAKRGDKTLAYHDAVRLLIRRKWKEYARLRFQLNSFLYLLTLLSLTFSAIAAALTPDPMVYDNGLQYTRGVFEVISLVMAILTFVSEMNQLRKHKTEYFHDAFNIMDMSSSVLLIALLPLRLTNRREQWHVFAFAYLFWTLRIFKFASVFRQTGAYVQILWRILVNDFFQFAVLFIIILLAFSGAFFLSLRGDDGLYLHNETSTFWGILFVGVRILTEAQPVVQYTGPEGYSPISCILMVCFIFTCCVLLLTIFIAQLSDTYQNVQNDAQRGLEVSRAWIVAKVELNYIYIGKSYRVNRYIPSEDIMDLQEVLDK
;
A
#
# COMPACT_ATOMS: atom_id res chain seq x y z
N ALA A 1 -39.70 -13.99 9.70
CA ALA A 1 -39.45 -15.37 10.18
C ALA A 1 -39.76 -16.41 9.10
N GLU A 2 -40.76 -16.22 8.22
CA GLU A 2 -41.10 -17.20 7.16
C GLU A 2 -40.14 -17.21 5.95
N THR A 3 -39.42 -16.13 5.67
CA THR A 3 -38.46 -16.04 4.55
C THR A 3 -37.12 -16.74 4.80
N SER A 4 -36.67 -16.85 6.07
CA SER A 4 -35.46 -17.61 6.41
C SER A 4 -35.70 -19.12 6.55
N VAL A 5 -36.97 -19.53 6.66
CA VAL A 5 -37.36 -20.94 6.70
C VAL A 5 -37.43 -21.50 5.28
N LYS A 6 -37.91 -20.74 4.29
CA LYS A 6 -37.88 -21.14 2.87
C LYS A 6 -36.45 -21.33 2.33
N SER A 7 -35.50 -20.44 2.64
CA SER A 7 -34.11 -20.62 2.17
C SER A 7 -33.39 -21.78 2.84
N LYS A 8 -33.67 -22.08 4.12
CA LYS A 8 -33.13 -23.26 4.80
C LYS A 8 -33.76 -24.57 4.31
N VAL A 9 -35.03 -24.55 3.90
CA VAL A 9 -35.71 -25.72 3.31
C VAL A 9 -35.24 -25.97 1.87
N ASP A 10 -34.93 -24.94 1.08
CA ASP A 10 -34.34 -25.11 -0.26
C ASP A 10 -32.87 -25.54 -0.23
N ILE A 11 -32.11 -25.11 0.79
CA ILE A 11 -30.74 -25.60 1.02
C ILE A 11 -30.79 -27.03 1.57
N ALA A 12 -31.74 -27.36 2.46
CA ALA A 12 -31.93 -28.72 2.96
C ALA A 12 -32.37 -29.70 1.85
N ASN A 13 -33.24 -29.27 0.93
CA ASN A 13 -33.66 -30.06 -0.23
C ASN A 13 -32.55 -30.19 -1.30
N LYS A 14 -31.64 -29.22 -1.43
CA LYS A 14 -30.43 -29.34 -2.28
C LYS A 14 -29.32 -30.16 -1.63
N THR A 15 -29.19 -30.16 -0.30
CA THR A 15 -28.27 -31.08 0.40
C THR A 15 -28.81 -32.50 0.44
N ALA A 16 -30.15 -32.68 0.43
CA ALA A 16 -30.77 -33.98 0.23
C ALA A 16 -30.56 -34.52 -1.20
N SER A 17 -30.46 -33.66 -2.22
CA SER A 17 -30.13 -34.09 -3.59
C SER A 17 -28.63 -34.36 -3.80
N ALA A 18 -27.74 -33.74 -3.00
CA ALA A 18 -26.31 -34.01 -3.03
C ALA A 18 -25.94 -35.34 -2.33
N PHE A 19 -26.76 -35.78 -1.36
CA PHE A 19 -26.64 -37.10 -0.74
C PHE A 19 -27.34 -38.20 -1.55
N SER A 20 -28.29 -37.84 -2.44
CA SER A 20 -29.06 -38.80 -3.24
C SER A 20 -28.33 -39.34 -4.48
N LEU A 21 -27.27 -38.68 -4.99
CA LEU A 21 -26.57 -39.14 -6.21
C LEU A 21 -25.52 -40.24 -5.97
N GLY A 22 -25.01 -40.37 -4.74
CA GLY A 22 -24.35 -41.60 -4.30
C GLY A 22 -25.33 -42.77 -4.11
N LEU A 23 -26.64 -42.47 -4.01
CA LEU A 23 -27.72 -43.43 -3.81
C LEU A 23 -28.46 -43.80 -5.12
N GLU A 24 -28.43 -42.98 -6.18
CA GLU A 24 -29.12 -43.29 -7.45
C GLU A 24 -28.26 -43.94 -8.55
N LEU A 25 -26.93 -43.91 -8.45
CA LEU A 25 -26.03 -44.74 -9.27
C LEU A 25 -25.49 -45.97 -8.50
N GLY A 26 -25.82 -46.03 -7.20
CA GLY A 26 -25.19 -46.88 -6.20
C GLY A 26 -26.13 -47.90 -5.55
N ASP A 27 -27.31 -48.15 -6.12
CA ASP A 27 -27.97 -49.43 -5.90
C ASP A 27 -27.56 -50.39 -7.02
N ASP A 28 -26.93 -51.48 -6.60
CA ASP A 28 -26.96 -52.82 -7.19
C ASP A 28 -25.60 -53.49 -7.10
N ASP A 29 -25.59 -54.73 -6.63
CA ASP A 29 -24.47 -55.67 -6.74
C ASP A 29 -23.79 -55.70 -8.13
N SER A 30 -24.49 -55.21 -9.17
CA SER A 30 -23.95 -54.99 -10.52
C SER A 30 -22.72 -54.07 -10.54
N PHE A 31 -22.72 -52.96 -9.80
CA PHE A 31 -21.60 -52.01 -9.79
C PHE A 31 -20.36 -52.64 -9.17
N LYS A 32 -20.53 -53.31 -8.01
CA LYS A 32 -19.43 -54.02 -7.33
C LYS A 32 -18.87 -55.17 -8.18
N ARG A 33 -19.73 -55.89 -8.92
CA ARG A 33 -19.30 -56.95 -9.86
C ARG A 33 -18.54 -56.37 -11.05
N GLU A 34 -18.99 -55.26 -11.63
CA GLU A 34 -18.29 -54.58 -12.73
C GLU A 34 -16.92 -54.06 -12.28
N VAL A 35 -16.85 -53.43 -11.10
CA VAL A 35 -15.59 -52.98 -10.51
C VAL A 35 -14.65 -54.15 -10.27
N ALA A 36 -15.13 -55.25 -9.66
CA ALA A 36 -14.31 -56.44 -9.41
C ALA A 36 -13.80 -57.07 -10.71
N LYS A 37 -14.65 -57.16 -11.74
CA LYS A 37 -14.30 -57.66 -13.06
C LYS A 37 -13.24 -56.78 -13.72
N LYS A 38 -13.44 -55.46 -13.71
CA LYS A 38 -12.52 -54.48 -14.33
C LYS A 38 -11.18 -54.40 -13.60
N THR A 39 -11.19 -54.57 -12.27
CA THR A 39 -9.98 -54.71 -11.43
C THR A 39 -9.16 -55.94 -11.84
N GLN A 40 -9.82 -57.07 -12.09
CA GLN A 40 -9.17 -58.31 -12.52
C GLN A 40 -8.68 -58.24 -13.97
N GLU A 41 -9.43 -57.62 -14.87
CA GLU A 41 -9.10 -57.54 -16.30
C GLU A 41 -7.98 -56.55 -16.61
N LEU A 42 -7.97 -55.38 -15.97
CA LEU A 42 -7.00 -54.30 -16.25
C LEU A 42 -5.80 -54.30 -15.28
N LEU A 43 -5.80 -55.12 -14.23
CA LEU A 43 -4.78 -55.12 -13.15
C LEU A 43 -4.61 -53.73 -12.50
N VAL A 44 -5.71 -52.99 -12.43
CA VAL A 44 -5.79 -51.61 -11.95
C VAL A 44 -6.27 -51.62 -10.48
N GLY A 45 -5.85 -50.64 -9.67
CA GLY A 45 -6.27 -50.57 -8.26
C GLY A 45 -7.81 -50.43 -8.12
N MET A 46 -8.40 -50.94 -7.03
CA MET A 46 -9.87 -50.88 -6.83
C MET A 46 -10.45 -49.48 -7.00
N GLN A 47 -9.77 -48.44 -6.51
CA GLN A 47 -10.22 -47.06 -6.62
C GLN A 47 -10.23 -46.56 -8.08
N GLU A 48 -9.21 -46.89 -8.86
CA GLU A 48 -9.14 -46.54 -10.28
C GLU A 48 -10.21 -47.29 -11.10
N ALA A 49 -10.46 -48.57 -10.77
CA ALA A 49 -11.52 -49.36 -11.38
C ALA A 49 -12.93 -48.81 -11.06
N GLU A 50 -13.17 -48.33 -9.84
CA GLU A 50 -14.41 -47.65 -9.46
C GLU A 50 -14.66 -46.39 -10.28
N ILE A 51 -13.64 -45.55 -10.45
CA ILE A 51 -13.70 -44.33 -11.25
C ILE A 51 -14.00 -44.66 -12.71
N GLU A 52 -13.32 -45.67 -13.24
CA GLU A 52 -13.46 -46.15 -14.62
C GLU A 52 -14.86 -46.70 -14.92
N VAL A 53 -15.44 -47.51 -14.04
CA VAL A 53 -16.83 -48.02 -14.18
C VAL A 53 -17.84 -46.88 -14.04
N PHE A 54 -17.59 -45.95 -13.12
CA PHE A 54 -18.45 -44.78 -12.93
C PHE A 54 -18.48 -43.87 -14.17
N ILE A 55 -17.33 -43.61 -14.78
CA ILE A 55 -17.24 -42.83 -16.03
C ILE A 55 -17.95 -43.55 -17.18
N ASP A 56 -17.80 -44.87 -17.32
CA ASP A 56 -18.48 -45.63 -18.39
C ASP A 56 -20.02 -45.56 -18.24
N ARG A 57 -20.55 -45.71 -17.02
CA ARG A 57 -21.98 -45.54 -16.72
C ARG A 57 -22.47 -44.10 -16.96
N LEU A 58 -21.63 -43.11 -16.65
CA LEU A 58 -21.97 -41.71 -16.94
C LEU A 58 -22.01 -41.42 -18.44
N ILE A 59 -21.04 -41.93 -19.21
CA ILE A 59 -21.01 -41.75 -20.66
C ILE A 59 -22.24 -42.42 -21.30
N THR A 60 -22.62 -43.63 -20.87
CA THR A 60 -23.82 -44.29 -21.41
C THR A 60 -25.12 -43.59 -21.05
N ARG A 61 -25.21 -42.99 -19.85
CA ARG A 61 -26.41 -42.23 -19.42
C ARG A 61 -26.54 -40.89 -20.13
N VAL A 62 -25.43 -40.16 -20.29
CA VAL A 62 -25.42 -38.79 -20.81
C VAL A 62 -25.21 -38.76 -22.34
N GLY A 63 -24.73 -39.87 -22.91
CA GLY A 63 -24.53 -40.09 -24.35
C GLY A 63 -23.18 -39.60 -24.88
N ASP A 64 -22.68 -38.47 -24.37
CA ASP A 64 -21.44 -37.84 -24.84
C ASP A 64 -20.43 -37.65 -23.70
N LYS A 65 -19.15 -37.90 -23.99
CA LYS A 65 -18.03 -37.63 -23.06
C LYS A 65 -17.96 -36.15 -22.64
N ASP A 66 -18.26 -35.25 -23.57
CA ASP A 66 -18.23 -33.80 -23.39
C ASP A 66 -19.31 -33.31 -22.42
N LYS A 67 -20.52 -33.86 -22.56
CA LYS A 67 -21.63 -33.59 -21.63
C LYS A 67 -21.39 -34.25 -20.28
N ALA A 68 -20.77 -35.42 -20.24
CA ALA A 68 -20.36 -36.07 -19.00
C ALA A 68 -19.35 -35.20 -18.23
N LEU A 69 -18.39 -34.56 -18.92
CA LEU A 69 -17.46 -33.61 -18.32
C LEU A 69 -18.18 -32.41 -17.70
N LEU A 70 -19.11 -31.80 -18.44
CA LEU A 70 -19.95 -30.70 -17.94
C LEU A 70 -20.77 -31.12 -16.72
N TYR A 71 -21.37 -32.32 -16.75
CA TYR A 71 -22.17 -32.86 -15.65
C TYR A 71 -21.32 -33.09 -14.39
N VAL A 72 -20.14 -33.69 -14.53
CA VAL A 72 -19.21 -33.95 -13.41
C VAL A 72 -18.83 -32.65 -12.70
N VAL A 73 -18.49 -31.59 -13.45
CA VAL A 73 -18.10 -30.31 -12.86
C VAL A 73 -19.30 -29.54 -12.27
N SER A 74 -20.49 -29.68 -12.87
CA SER A 74 -21.70 -28.92 -12.49
C SER A 74 -22.56 -29.54 -11.39
N GLU A 75 -22.51 -30.86 -11.16
CA GLU A 75 -23.36 -31.54 -10.16
C GLU A 75 -22.56 -32.04 -8.96
N ILE A 76 -21.35 -32.60 -9.16
CA ILE A 76 -20.58 -33.22 -8.07
C ILE A 76 -19.92 -32.14 -7.19
N GLY A 77 -20.24 -32.10 -5.89
CA GLY A 77 -19.81 -31.03 -4.99
C GLY A 77 -18.38 -31.13 -4.43
N THR A 78 -17.77 -32.31 -4.46
CA THR A 78 -16.42 -32.54 -3.88
C THR A 78 -15.29 -32.31 -4.88
N GLU A 79 -14.45 -31.29 -4.64
CA GLU A 79 -13.34 -30.91 -5.53
C GLU A 79 -12.37 -32.06 -5.84
N SER A 80 -11.96 -32.84 -4.82
CA SER A 80 -11.01 -33.96 -5.00
C SER A 80 -11.54 -35.04 -5.95
N ARG A 81 -12.82 -35.41 -5.79
CA ARG A 81 -13.49 -36.37 -6.68
C ARG A 81 -13.67 -35.80 -8.08
N VAL A 82 -14.08 -34.53 -8.19
CA VAL A 82 -14.23 -33.86 -9.49
C VAL A 82 -12.90 -33.79 -10.22
N GLN A 83 -11.81 -33.45 -9.54
CA GLN A 83 -10.49 -33.35 -10.16
C GLN A 83 -10.01 -34.67 -10.75
N VAL A 84 -10.21 -35.79 -10.03
CA VAL A 84 -9.85 -37.12 -10.54
C VAL A 84 -10.72 -37.50 -11.74
N LEU A 85 -12.05 -37.31 -11.65
CA LEU A 85 -12.98 -37.61 -12.73
C LEU A 85 -12.71 -36.75 -13.99
N VAL A 86 -12.42 -35.46 -13.80
CA VAL A 86 -12.06 -34.53 -14.88
C VAL A 86 -10.75 -34.98 -15.53
N ASN A 87 -9.73 -35.34 -14.76
CA ASN A 87 -8.49 -35.86 -15.33
C ASN A 87 -8.74 -37.10 -16.18
N THR A 88 -9.47 -38.10 -15.67
CA THR A 88 -9.76 -39.32 -16.42
C THR A 88 -10.58 -39.04 -17.69
N LEU A 89 -11.55 -38.12 -17.63
CA LEU A 89 -12.34 -37.72 -18.81
C LEU A 89 -11.50 -36.99 -19.86
N LEU A 90 -10.61 -36.10 -19.44
CA LEU A 90 -9.69 -35.39 -20.34
C LEU A 90 -8.70 -36.37 -21.00
N HIS A 91 -8.17 -37.34 -20.26
CA HIS A 91 -7.31 -38.40 -20.82
C HIS A 91 -8.05 -39.27 -21.87
N ARG A 92 -9.38 -39.39 -21.75
CA ARG A 92 -10.24 -40.09 -22.72
C ARG A 92 -10.66 -39.23 -23.92
N GLY A 93 -10.08 -38.03 -24.06
CA GLY A 93 -10.31 -37.11 -25.16
C GLY A 93 -11.60 -36.31 -25.06
N ALA A 94 -12.15 -36.10 -23.85
CA ALA A 94 -13.28 -35.18 -23.67
C ALA A 94 -12.85 -33.75 -24.00
N ASN A 95 -13.71 -33.00 -24.69
CA ASN A 95 -13.42 -31.61 -25.04
C ASN A 95 -13.54 -30.70 -23.80
N PRO A 96 -12.44 -30.08 -23.32
CA PRO A 96 -12.46 -29.21 -22.14
C PRO A 96 -13.23 -27.90 -22.37
N SER A 97 -13.53 -27.58 -23.63
CA SER A 97 -14.26 -26.38 -24.05
C SER A 97 -15.70 -26.67 -24.50
N ALA A 98 -16.22 -27.86 -24.17
CA ALA A 98 -17.60 -28.24 -24.47
C ALA A 98 -18.60 -27.21 -23.92
N ARG A 99 -19.67 -26.93 -24.67
CA ARG A 99 -20.69 -25.95 -24.27
C ARG A 99 -22.01 -26.61 -23.95
N ASN A 100 -22.66 -26.20 -22.86
CA ASN A 100 -24.04 -26.60 -22.57
C ASN A 100 -25.05 -25.75 -23.37
N SER A 101 -26.36 -25.96 -23.14
CA SER A 101 -27.45 -25.20 -23.78
C SER A 101 -27.37 -23.68 -23.53
N ASN A 102 -26.71 -23.28 -22.44
CA ASN A 102 -26.49 -21.88 -22.07
C ASN A 102 -25.11 -21.38 -22.53
N LEU A 103 -24.39 -22.09 -23.41
CA LEU A 103 -23.03 -21.76 -23.84
C LEU A 103 -21.96 -21.80 -22.72
N GLN A 104 -22.29 -22.32 -21.54
CA GLN A 104 -21.35 -22.46 -20.43
C GLN A 104 -20.36 -23.59 -20.70
N THR A 105 -19.09 -23.30 -20.46
CA THR A 105 -18.00 -24.29 -20.53
C THR A 105 -17.74 -24.93 -19.16
N PRO A 106 -17.05 -26.09 -19.09
CA PRO A 106 -16.62 -26.66 -17.81
C PRO A 106 -15.87 -25.66 -16.94
N LEU A 107 -15.12 -24.75 -17.57
CA LEU A 107 -14.39 -23.68 -16.90
C LEU A 107 -15.32 -22.68 -16.19
N HIS A 108 -16.48 -22.32 -16.76
CA HIS A 108 -17.47 -21.47 -16.08
C HIS A 108 -17.96 -22.12 -14.78
N PHE A 109 -18.31 -23.41 -14.83
CA PHE A 109 -18.78 -24.14 -13.66
C PHE A 109 -17.69 -24.32 -12.60
N ALA A 110 -16.46 -24.62 -13.01
CA ALA A 110 -15.32 -24.74 -12.10
C ALA A 110 -15.07 -23.42 -11.34
N VAL A 111 -15.16 -22.28 -12.04
CA VAL A 111 -14.99 -20.94 -11.43
C VAL A 111 -16.17 -20.59 -10.52
N MET A 112 -17.41 -20.83 -10.94
CA MET A 112 -18.61 -20.58 -10.13
C MET A 112 -18.58 -21.35 -8.81
N ARG A 113 -18.01 -22.55 -8.81
CA ARG A 113 -17.89 -23.43 -7.65
C ARG A 113 -16.59 -23.26 -6.87
N ASN A 114 -15.71 -22.35 -7.29
CA ASN A 114 -14.40 -22.11 -6.68
C ASN A 114 -13.48 -23.36 -6.64
N PHE A 115 -13.55 -24.21 -7.67
CA PHE A 115 -12.70 -25.40 -7.77
C PHE A 115 -11.36 -25.07 -8.42
N ARG A 116 -10.40 -24.66 -7.59
CA ARG A 116 -9.06 -24.26 -8.03
C ARG A 116 -8.32 -25.39 -8.74
N GLY A 117 -8.31 -26.60 -8.16
CA GLY A 117 -7.60 -27.76 -8.72
C GLY A 117 -8.18 -28.23 -10.05
N VAL A 118 -9.51 -28.13 -10.19
CA VAL A 118 -10.22 -28.44 -11.44
C VAL A 118 -9.93 -27.38 -12.51
N THR A 119 -9.90 -26.11 -12.14
CA THR A 119 -9.56 -25.00 -13.04
C THR A 119 -8.15 -25.16 -13.61
N SER A 120 -7.16 -25.46 -12.76
CA SER A 120 -5.78 -25.74 -13.21
C SER A 120 -5.74 -26.86 -14.25
N LYS A 121 -6.43 -27.97 -13.97
CA LYS A 121 -6.45 -29.13 -14.89
C LYS A 121 -7.15 -28.86 -16.20
N LEU A 122 -8.21 -28.07 -16.20
CA LEU A 122 -8.86 -27.65 -17.43
C LEU A 122 -7.94 -26.74 -18.28
N LEU A 123 -7.26 -25.77 -17.64
CA LEU A 123 -6.33 -24.88 -18.35
C LEU A 123 -5.09 -25.61 -18.87
N GLU A 124 -4.56 -26.59 -18.12
CA GLU A 124 -3.46 -27.46 -18.57
C GLU A 124 -3.80 -28.29 -19.83
N ASN A 125 -5.10 -28.49 -20.12
CA ASN A 125 -5.58 -29.24 -21.28
C ASN A 125 -6.19 -28.31 -22.36
N ASP A 126 -5.72 -27.07 -22.48
CA ASP A 126 -6.16 -26.12 -23.51
C ASP A 126 -7.66 -25.75 -23.46
N ALA A 127 -8.26 -25.72 -22.26
CA ALA A 127 -9.61 -25.16 -22.10
C ALA A 127 -9.66 -23.69 -22.54
N LEU A 128 -10.62 -23.33 -23.40
CA LEU A 128 -10.78 -21.97 -23.93
C LEU A 128 -11.21 -20.99 -22.82
N PRO A 129 -10.32 -20.09 -22.38
CA PRO A 129 -10.62 -19.19 -21.27
C PRO A 129 -11.47 -17.97 -21.71
N TYR A 130 -11.49 -17.68 -23.02
CA TYR A 130 -12.27 -16.59 -23.64
C TYR A 130 -13.70 -16.98 -24.05
N ALA A 131 -14.20 -18.13 -23.62
CA ALA A 131 -15.56 -18.54 -23.96
C ALA A 131 -16.58 -17.64 -23.25
N PHE A 132 -17.59 -17.16 -23.98
CA PHE A 132 -18.71 -16.41 -23.41
C PHE A 132 -19.87 -17.34 -23.05
N ASP A 133 -20.46 -17.13 -21.87
CA ASP A 133 -21.77 -17.68 -21.48
C ASP A 133 -22.90 -16.99 -22.28
N SER A 134 -24.10 -17.55 -22.25
CA SER A 134 -25.38 -16.98 -22.74
C SER A 134 -25.65 -15.55 -22.28
N THR A 135 -25.10 -15.14 -21.14
CA THR A 135 -25.19 -13.78 -20.59
C THR A 135 -24.10 -12.83 -21.10
N GLY A 136 -23.18 -13.32 -21.93
CA GLY A 136 -22.03 -12.56 -22.42
C GLY A 136 -20.91 -12.37 -21.39
N LYS A 137 -20.89 -13.16 -20.30
CA LYS A 137 -19.82 -13.11 -19.30
C LYS A 137 -18.72 -14.11 -19.61
N LEU A 138 -17.47 -13.72 -19.32
CA LEU A 138 -16.31 -14.60 -19.31
C LEU A 138 -16.18 -15.34 -17.96
N PRO A 139 -15.53 -16.52 -17.92
CA PRO A 139 -15.14 -17.19 -16.68
C PRO A 139 -14.37 -16.25 -15.74
N TYR A 140 -13.50 -15.41 -16.29
CA TYR A 140 -12.74 -14.43 -15.52
C TYR A 140 -13.63 -13.37 -14.84
N ALA A 141 -14.65 -12.86 -15.53
CA ALA A 141 -15.58 -11.89 -14.94
C ALA A 141 -16.34 -12.50 -13.75
N ILE A 142 -16.73 -13.78 -13.85
CA ILE A 142 -17.34 -14.54 -12.74
C ILE A 142 -16.34 -14.70 -11.59
N ALA A 143 -15.08 -15.02 -11.87
CA ALA A 143 -14.04 -15.14 -10.84
C ALA A 143 -13.84 -13.82 -10.08
N LEU A 144 -13.87 -12.69 -10.79
CA LEU A 144 -13.80 -11.36 -10.19
C LEU A 144 -15.03 -11.02 -9.35
N GLU A 145 -16.24 -11.34 -9.81
CA GLU A 145 -17.50 -11.16 -9.06
C GLU A 145 -17.51 -11.98 -7.77
N ASN A 146 -16.97 -13.20 -7.81
CA ASN A 146 -16.83 -14.06 -6.63
C ASN A 146 -15.68 -13.64 -5.70
N GLY A 147 -14.76 -12.78 -6.16
CA GLY A 147 -13.59 -12.35 -5.39
C GLY A 147 -12.49 -13.42 -5.26
N ASN A 148 -12.45 -14.40 -6.17
CA ASN A 148 -11.50 -15.51 -6.12
C ASN A 148 -10.16 -15.14 -6.78
N ASP A 149 -9.25 -14.53 -6.00
CA ASP A 149 -7.95 -14.02 -6.49
C ASP A 149 -7.09 -15.12 -7.15
N ASP A 150 -7.01 -16.32 -6.56
CA ASP A 150 -6.21 -17.42 -7.10
C ASP A 150 -6.71 -17.90 -8.47
N ILE A 151 -8.03 -18.10 -8.61
CA ILE A 151 -8.64 -18.61 -9.84
C ILE A 151 -8.56 -17.55 -10.93
N ALA A 152 -8.84 -16.31 -10.58
CA ALA A 152 -8.77 -15.20 -11.51
C ALA A 152 -7.33 -14.97 -12.00
N ALA A 153 -6.30 -15.15 -11.15
CA ALA A 153 -4.90 -15.06 -11.56
C ALA A 153 -4.54 -16.15 -12.57
N MET A 154 -4.89 -17.43 -12.28
CA MET A 154 -4.65 -18.54 -13.21
C MET A 154 -5.32 -18.32 -14.58
N LEU A 155 -6.54 -17.78 -14.58
CA LEU A 155 -7.26 -17.44 -15.81
C LEU A 155 -6.53 -16.35 -16.60
N VAL A 156 -6.01 -15.31 -15.94
CA VAL A 156 -5.24 -14.25 -16.60
C VAL A 156 -3.95 -14.78 -17.19
N ASP A 157 -3.22 -15.62 -16.46
CA ASP A 157 -1.96 -16.19 -16.92
C ASP A 157 -2.13 -17.03 -18.20
N SER A 158 -3.27 -17.75 -18.30
CA SER A 158 -3.63 -18.49 -19.53
C SER A 158 -4.10 -17.59 -20.68
N MET A 159 -4.44 -16.33 -20.40
CA MET A 159 -5.04 -15.40 -21.34
C MET A 159 -4.04 -14.34 -21.82
N HIS A 160 -3.20 -14.68 -22.81
CA HIS A 160 -2.20 -13.77 -23.40
C HIS A 160 -2.76 -12.45 -24.03
N VAL A 161 -4.07 -12.30 -24.23
CA VAL A 161 -4.71 -11.13 -24.87
C VAL A 161 -5.63 -10.37 -23.90
N MET A 162 -5.50 -10.59 -22.58
CA MET A 162 -6.34 -9.92 -21.56
C MET A 162 -6.39 -8.40 -21.68
N ARG A 163 -5.35 -7.77 -22.23
CA ARG A 163 -5.28 -6.31 -22.34
C ARG A 163 -6.46 -5.69 -23.08
N LYS A 164 -7.01 -6.37 -24.09
CA LYS A 164 -8.14 -5.84 -24.87
C LYS A 164 -9.43 -5.73 -24.05
N LEU A 165 -9.61 -6.57 -23.02
CA LEU A 165 -10.80 -6.53 -22.17
C LEU A 165 -10.84 -5.29 -21.26
N TYR A 166 -9.67 -4.73 -20.96
CA TYR A 166 -9.50 -3.53 -20.14
C TYR A 166 -9.43 -2.24 -20.96
N ALA A 167 -9.31 -2.35 -22.29
CA ALA A 167 -9.29 -1.20 -23.19
C ALA A 167 -10.68 -0.98 -23.81
N SER A 168 -11.10 0.28 -23.91
CA SER A 168 -12.32 0.63 -24.65
C SER A 168 -12.03 0.73 -26.15
N ASP A 169 -12.90 0.14 -26.97
CA ASP A 169 -12.89 0.25 -28.44
C ASP A 169 -13.48 1.60 -28.94
N GLY A 170 -13.62 2.61 -28.07
CA GLY A 170 -14.14 3.96 -28.37
C GLY A 170 -15.66 4.06 -28.58
N HIS A 171 -16.31 2.98 -29.03
CA HIS A 171 -17.76 2.90 -29.21
C HIS A 171 -18.50 2.29 -28.00
N LYS A 172 -17.85 1.39 -27.26
CA LYS A 172 -18.37 0.76 -26.03
C LYS A 172 -17.37 0.94 -24.89
N ASP A 173 -17.88 1.14 -23.68
CA ASP A 173 -17.07 1.15 -22.46
C ASP A 173 -16.36 -0.22 -22.30
N SER A 174 -15.21 -0.26 -21.61
CA SER A 174 -14.49 -1.52 -21.42
C SER A 174 -15.37 -2.54 -20.67
N GLU A 175 -15.26 -3.81 -21.05
CA GLU A 175 -16.02 -4.88 -20.39
C GLU A 175 -15.62 -5.01 -18.91
N LEU A 176 -14.35 -4.73 -18.61
CA LEU A 176 -13.79 -4.73 -17.27
C LEU A 176 -13.06 -3.41 -17.01
N SER A 177 -13.29 -2.82 -15.85
CA SER A 177 -12.58 -1.63 -15.40
C SER A 177 -11.45 -2.02 -14.46
N PHE A 178 -10.22 -1.64 -14.80
CA PHE A 178 -9.06 -1.91 -13.94
C PHE A 178 -9.16 -1.17 -12.60
N HIS A 179 -9.91 -0.06 -12.52
CA HIS A 179 -10.24 0.61 -11.25
C HIS A 179 -11.01 -0.31 -10.32
N SER A 180 -12.01 -1.02 -10.85
CA SER A 180 -12.81 -1.95 -10.05
C SER A 180 -11.97 -3.12 -9.51
N LEU A 181 -10.94 -3.54 -10.25
CA LEU A 181 -9.98 -4.56 -9.80
C LEU A 181 -9.15 -4.05 -8.62
N LEU A 182 -8.62 -2.82 -8.74
CA LEU A 182 -7.83 -2.19 -7.68
C LEU A 182 -8.65 -1.93 -6.41
N GLU A 183 -9.94 -1.60 -6.54
CA GLU A 183 -10.86 -1.41 -5.42
C GLU A 183 -11.18 -2.71 -4.68
N ARG A 184 -11.27 -3.84 -5.39
CA ARG A 184 -11.56 -5.17 -4.82
C ARG A 184 -10.39 -5.81 -4.07
N ASN A 185 -9.19 -5.21 -4.14
CA ASN A 185 -7.98 -5.70 -3.47
C ASN A 185 -7.58 -7.14 -3.85
N LEU A 186 -7.70 -7.48 -5.13
CA LEU A 186 -7.25 -8.77 -5.64
C LEU A 186 -5.79 -8.64 -6.10
N GLN A 187 -4.84 -8.93 -5.22
CA GLN A 187 -3.43 -8.62 -5.46
C GLN A 187 -2.79 -9.52 -6.52
N LYS A 188 -3.05 -10.83 -6.47
CA LYS A 188 -2.44 -11.79 -7.40
C LYS A 188 -2.93 -11.56 -8.82
N THR A 189 -4.24 -11.40 -8.99
CA THR A 189 -4.85 -11.04 -10.28
C THR A 189 -4.31 -9.73 -10.83
N THR A 190 -4.17 -8.71 -9.98
CA THR A 190 -3.62 -7.43 -10.43
C THR A 190 -2.20 -7.62 -10.95
N ILE A 191 -1.37 -8.39 -10.24
CA ILE A 191 0.00 -8.72 -10.68
C ILE A 191 -0.04 -9.48 -12.02
N SER A 192 -0.82 -10.56 -12.13
CA SER A 192 -0.97 -11.30 -13.39
C SER A 192 -1.43 -10.40 -14.55
N VAL A 193 -2.36 -9.47 -14.31
CA VAL A 193 -2.80 -8.51 -15.35
C VAL A 193 -1.67 -7.55 -15.73
N LEU A 194 -0.85 -7.13 -14.77
CA LEU A 194 0.32 -6.30 -15.03
C LEU A 194 1.42 -7.08 -15.77
N ASP A 195 1.59 -8.38 -15.51
CA ASP A 195 2.51 -9.26 -16.23
C ASP A 195 2.09 -9.38 -17.71
N CYS A 196 0.78 -9.51 -17.98
CA CYS A 196 0.23 -9.45 -19.35
C CYS A 196 0.44 -8.10 -20.05
N MET A 197 0.99 -7.06 -19.39
CA MET A 197 1.36 -5.82 -20.06
C MET A 197 2.73 -5.86 -20.71
N ILE A 198 3.53 -6.90 -20.45
CA ILE A 198 4.88 -7.08 -20.94
C ILE A 198 4.86 -8.28 -21.90
N ASP A 199 4.95 -8.02 -23.20
CA ASP A 199 5.06 -9.09 -24.19
C ASP A 199 6.51 -9.23 -24.65
N PRO A 200 7.09 -10.44 -24.67
CA PRO A 200 8.29 -10.69 -25.45
C PRO A 200 7.97 -10.50 -26.94
N TYR A 201 8.81 -9.73 -27.63
CA TYR A 201 8.68 -9.40 -29.05
C TYR A 201 9.96 -9.76 -29.80
N GLY A 202 9.89 -10.79 -30.64
CA GLY A 202 11.01 -11.27 -31.46
C GLY A 202 12.01 -12.17 -30.73
N ASP A 203 12.95 -12.73 -31.50
CA ASP A 203 13.91 -13.76 -31.03
C ASP A 203 15.09 -13.18 -30.22
N SER A 204 15.27 -11.86 -30.22
CA SER A 204 16.44 -11.16 -29.65
C SER A 204 16.23 -10.57 -28.25
N GLY A 205 15.19 -10.99 -27.54
CA GLY A 205 14.94 -10.58 -26.14
C GLY A 205 14.28 -9.21 -25.98
N HIS A 206 13.84 -8.55 -27.06
CA HIS A 206 13.07 -7.31 -26.92
C HIS A 206 11.73 -7.58 -26.25
N MET A 207 11.30 -6.66 -25.40
CA MET A 207 10.00 -6.69 -24.75
C MET A 207 9.23 -5.44 -25.12
N ARG A 208 7.95 -5.60 -25.46
CA ARG A 208 7.02 -4.50 -25.67
C ARG A 208 6.14 -4.33 -24.44
N VAL A 209 6.19 -3.15 -23.83
CA VAL A 209 5.42 -2.82 -22.64
C VAL A 209 4.27 -1.90 -23.02
N TYR A 210 3.05 -2.27 -22.65
CA TYR A 210 1.83 -1.51 -22.95
C TYR A 210 1.33 -0.73 -21.72
N TYR A 211 1.10 0.57 -21.89
CA TYR A 211 0.70 1.46 -20.77
C TYR A 211 -0.78 1.87 -20.81
N GLN A 212 -1.54 1.40 -21.80
CA GLN A 212 -2.95 1.74 -22.01
C GLN A 212 -3.81 1.57 -20.76
N ILE A 213 -3.63 0.46 -20.03
CA ILE A 213 -4.41 0.15 -18.83
C ILE A 213 -4.04 1.10 -17.69
N LEU A 214 -2.74 1.31 -17.43
CA LEU A 214 -2.26 2.14 -16.31
C LEU A 214 -2.59 3.62 -16.46
N ASP A 215 -2.70 4.10 -17.69
CA ASP A 215 -3.04 5.47 -18.05
C ASP A 215 -4.50 5.62 -18.53
N GLY A 216 -5.34 4.60 -18.38
CA GLY A 216 -6.75 4.61 -18.78
C GLY A 216 -7.69 5.30 -17.77
N ASP A 217 -8.79 5.90 -18.25
CA ASP A 217 -9.82 6.46 -17.36
C ASP A 217 -10.64 5.37 -16.64
N ASP A 218 -11.63 5.78 -15.84
CA ASP A 218 -12.53 4.88 -15.10
C ASP A 218 -13.27 3.87 -15.99
N LYS A 219 -13.34 4.14 -17.30
CA LYS A 219 -14.01 3.35 -18.32
C LYS A 219 -13.04 2.63 -19.28
N GLY A 220 -11.75 2.60 -18.94
CA GLY A 220 -10.73 1.94 -19.75
C GLY A 220 -10.38 2.67 -21.05
N ARG A 221 -10.75 3.94 -21.20
CA ARG A 221 -10.40 4.74 -22.38
C ARG A 221 -8.99 5.28 -22.25
N ALA A 222 -8.22 5.17 -23.31
CA ALA A 222 -6.88 5.73 -23.36
C ALA A 222 -6.92 7.27 -23.43
N PRO A 223 -5.86 7.97 -22.99
CA PRO A 223 -5.78 9.45 -23.07
C PRO A 223 -5.90 10.03 -24.48
N ASN A 224 -5.71 9.22 -25.52
CA ASN A 224 -5.90 9.61 -26.92
C ASN A 224 -7.37 9.66 -27.36
N ASP A 225 -8.29 9.06 -26.59
CA ASP A 225 -9.71 9.02 -26.94
C ASP A 225 -10.35 10.41 -26.76
N PRO A 226 -11.13 10.92 -27.75
CA PRO A 226 -11.84 12.19 -27.62
C PRO A 226 -12.81 12.25 -26.42
N LYS A 227 -13.33 11.13 -25.95
CA LYS A 227 -14.25 11.04 -24.80
C LYS A 227 -13.53 10.74 -23.48
N PHE A 228 -12.22 10.87 -23.43
CA PHE A 228 -11.42 10.60 -22.25
C PHE A 228 -11.74 11.55 -21.08
N ASN A 229 -11.97 10.97 -19.90
CA ASN A 229 -12.25 11.76 -18.69
C ASN A 229 -10.97 12.27 -18.01
N ASN A 230 -10.63 13.54 -18.24
CA ASN A 230 -9.46 14.18 -17.64
C ASN A 230 -9.48 14.28 -16.09
N ASN A 231 -10.67 14.24 -15.48
CA ASN A 231 -10.81 14.34 -14.02
C ASN A 231 -10.73 12.98 -13.32
N SER A 232 -10.75 11.87 -14.07
CA SER A 232 -10.61 10.53 -13.53
C SER A 232 -9.20 10.31 -12.96
N LYS A 233 -9.12 9.61 -11.83
CA LYS A 233 -7.82 9.16 -11.30
C LYS A 233 -7.31 8.03 -12.20
N SER A 234 -6.03 8.03 -12.55
CA SER A 234 -5.46 6.89 -13.28
C SER A 234 -5.27 5.69 -12.34
N PRO A 235 -5.27 4.46 -12.85
CA PRO A 235 -4.85 3.31 -12.07
C PRO A 235 -3.49 3.46 -11.42
N MET A 236 -2.54 4.06 -12.14
CA MET A 236 -1.22 4.37 -11.59
C MET A 236 -1.31 5.32 -10.37
N GLN A 237 -2.19 6.32 -10.41
CA GLN A 237 -2.45 7.20 -9.26
C GLN A 237 -3.11 6.46 -8.10
N ILE A 238 -3.99 5.48 -8.37
CA ILE A 238 -4.63 4.67 -7.33
C ILE A 238 -3.59 3.76 -6.65
N ILE A 239 -2.73 3.10 -7.43
CA ILE A 239 -1.61 2.29 -6.92
C ILE A 239 -0.69 3.15 -6.05
N ALA A 240 -0.31 4.32 -6.55
CA ALA A 240 0.54 5.25 -5.81
C ALA A 240 -0.12 5.76 -4.51
N LYS A 241 -1.42 6.07 -4.56
CA LYS A 241 -2.20 6.53 -3.40
C LYS A 241 -2.31 5.44 -2.34
N ARG A 242 -2.50 4.20 -2.76
CA ARG A 242 -2.67 3.06 -1.85
C ARG A 242 -1.36 2.71 -1.13
N GLY A 243 -0.22 3.01 -1.76
CA GLY A 243 1.09 2.74 -1.19
C GLY A 243 1.45 1.25 -1.20
N ASP A 244 0.80 0.46 -2.04
CA ASP A 244 1.06 -0.97 -2.18
C ASP A 244 2.44 -1.18 -2.81
N LYS A 245 3.41 -1.53 -1.95
CA LYS A 245 4.81 -1.71 -2.32
C LYS A 245 5.01 -2.77 -3.40
N THR A 246 4.21 -3.84 -3.38
CA THR A 246 4.28 -4.95 -4.35
C THR A 246 3.87 -4.50 -5.74
N LEU A 247 2.72 -3.84 -5.87
CA LEU A 247 2.21 -3.34 -7.14
C LEU A 247 3.08 -2.22 -7.72
N ALA A 248 3.58 -1.31 -6.88
CA ALA A 248 4.46 -0.23 -7.32
C ALA A 248 5.85 -0.73 -7.77
N TYR A 249 6.30 -1.87 -7.25
CA TYR A 249 7.57 -2.48 -7.61
C TYR A 249 7.49 -3.33 -8.89
N HIS A 250 6.29 -3.62 -9.38
CA HIS A 250 6.09 -4.34 -10.64
C HIS A 250 6.76 -3.61 -11.82
N ASP A 251 7.39 -4.36 -12.72
CA ASP A 251 8.25 -3.83 -13.78
C ASP A 251 7.52 -2.85 -14.70
N ALA A 252 6.32 -3.20 -15.19
CA ALA A 252 5.53 -2.30 -16.04
C ALA A 252 5.16 -0.97 -15.35
N VAL A 253 4.85 -1.00 -14.05
CA VAL A 253 4.52 0.21 -13.27
C VAL A 253 5.78 1.04 -13.04
N ARG A 254 6.89 0.38 -12.70
CA ARG A 254 8.20 1.01 -12.48
C ARG A 254 8.73 1.69 -13.74
N LEU A 255 8.60 1.07 -14.92
CA LEU A 255 8.94 1.68 -16.21
C LEU A 255 8.10 2.94 -16.48
N LEU A 256 6.79 2.87 -16.26
CA LEU A 256 5.90 4.02 -16.45
C LEU A 256 6.28 5.18 -15.50
N ILE A 257 6.53 4.88 -14.22
CA ILE A 257 6.96 5.87 -13.23
C ILE A 257 8.26 6.53 -13.68
N ARG A 258 9.26 5.74 -14.09
CA ARG A 258 10.57 6.24 -14.54
C ARG A 258 10.46 7.15 -15.75
N ARG A 259 9.64 6.78 -16.73
CA ARG A 259 9.41 7.61 -17.92
C ARG A 259 8.79 8.95 -17.54
N LYS A 260 7.67 8.94 -16.82
CA LYS A 260 6.99 10.16 -16.35
C LYS A 260 7.89 11.02 -15.47
N TRP A 261 8.74 10.36 -14.66
CA TRP A 261 9.76 11.04 -13.87
C TRP A 261 10.75 11.80 -14.75
N LYS A 262 11.30 11.16 -15.79
CA LYS A 262 12.28 11.77 -16.70
C LYS A 262 11.68 12.89 -17.55
N GLU A 263 10.43 12.75 -18.00
CA GLU A 263 9.82 13.71 -18.92
C GLU A 263 9.38 15.02 -18.25
N TYR A 264 8.74 14.96 -17.08
CA TYR A 264 8.19 16.16 -16.46
C TYR A 264 8.32 16.22 -14.94
N ALA A 265 8.20 15.09 -14.22
CA ALA A 265 8.12 15.15 -12.76
C ALA A 265 9.46 15.57 -12.12
N ARG A 266 10.60 15.14 -12.69
CA ARG A 266 11.94 15.52 -12.20
C ARG A 266 12.17 17.02 -12.25
N LEU A 267 11.85 17.68 -13.37
CA LEU A 267 12.04 19.12 -13.53
C LEU A 267 11.13 19.88 -12.55
N ARG A 268 9.88 19.45 -12.40
CA ARG A 268 8.95 20.09 -11.45
C ARG A 268 9.38 19.90 -10.00
N PHE A 269 9.86 18.71 -9.66
CA PHE A 269 10.40 18.41 -8.34
C PHE A 269 11.65 19.25 -8.04
N GLN A 270 12.58 19.36 -9.00
CA GLN A 270 13.78 20.19 -8.86
C GLN A 270 13.44 21.67 -8.69
N LEU A 271 12.48 22.19 -9.46
CA LEU A 271 12.01 23.57 -9.32
C LEU A 271 11.37 23.82 -7.94
N ASN A 272 10.52 22.91 -7.47
CA ASN A 272 9.91 23.02 -6.14
C ASN A 272 10.95 22.93 -5.02
N SER A 273 11.93 22.04 -5.14
CA SER A 273 13.04 21.90 -4.19
C SER A 273 13.94 23.15 -4.17
N PHE A 274 14.23 23.72 -5.34
CA PHE A 274 14.99 24.97 -5.46
C PHE A 274 14.25 26.14 -4.81
N LEU A 275 12.95 26.29 -5.09
CA LEU A 275 12.12 27.32 -4.48
C LEU A 275 12.04 27.16 -2.96
N TYR A 276 11.93 25.92 -2.47
CA TYR A 276 12.01 25.63 -1.04
C TYR A 276 13.37 26.05 -0.44
N LEU A 277 14.49 25.68 -1.06
CA LEU A 277 15.82 26.03 -0.57
C LEU A 277 16.04 27.55 -0.58
N LEU A 278 15.56 28.25 -1.61
CA LEU A 278 15.58 29.70 -1.68
C LEU A 278 14.80 30.34 -0.52
N THR A 279 13.59 29.84 -0.22
CA THR A 279 12.79 30.32 0.91
C THR A 279 13.44 30.04 2.26
N LEU A 280 14.09 28.89 2.40
CA LEU A 280 14.80 28.54 3.63
C LEU A 280 15.97 29.50 3.86
N LEU A 281 16.78 29.78 2.84
CA LEU A 281 17.87 30.77 2.91
C LEU A 281 17.34 32.19 3.20
N SER A 282 16.20 32.54 2.62
CA SER A 282 15.51 33.81 2.89
C SER A 282 15.10 33.92 4.36
N LEU A 283 14.52 32.84 4.91
CA LEU A 283 14.08 32.78 6.30
C LEU A 283 15.27 32.76 7.28
N THR A 284 16.36 32.04 6.98
CA THR A 284 17.56 32.04 7.83
C THR A 284 18.19 33.42 7.90
N PHE A 285 18.34 34.09 6.76
CA PHE A 285 18.85 35.46 6.73
C PHE A 285 17.94 36.42 7.51
N SER A 286 16.62 36.32 7.28
CA SER A 286 15.63 37.10 8.03
C SER A 286 15.72 36.85 9.53
N ALA A 287 15.90 35.61 9.97
CA ALA A 287 16.01 35.26 11.38
C ALA A 287 17.27 35.83 12.04
N ILE A 288 18.43 35.71 11.37
CA ILE A 288 19.70 36.26 11.86
C ILE A 288 19.62 37.79 11.94
N ALA A 289 19.13 38.44 10.88
CA ALA A 289 18.96 39.90 10.87
C ALA A 289 17.95 40.39 11.91
N ALA A 290 16.88 39.63 12.14
CA ALA A 290 15.88 39.95 13.16
C ALA A 290 16.43 39.79 14.59
N ALA A 291 17.29 38.81 14.85
CA ALA A 291 17.95 38.65 16.15
C ALA A 291 18.90 39.80 16.50
N LEU A 292 19.49 40.44 15.48
CA LEU A 292 20.42 41.57 15.64
C LEU A 292 19.73 42.93 15.76
N THR A 293 18.41 43.00 15.55
CA THR A 293 17.67 44.26 15.49
C THR A 293 16.65 44.36 16.61
N PRO A 294 16.67 45.44 17.42
CA PRO A 294 15.77 45.57 18.57
C PRO A 294 14.30 45.77 18.14
N ASP A 295 14.08 46.49 17.03
CA ASP A 295 12.74 46.76 16.51
C ASP A 295 12.51 46.12 15.13
N PRO A 296 11.46 45.28 14.97
CA PRO A 296 11.17 44.58 13.72
C PRO A 296 10.47 45.44 12.66
N MET A 297 9.99 46.64 13.03
CA MET A 297 9.27 47.56 12.11
C MET A 297 10.12 48.68 11.54
N VAL A 298 11.37 48.82 12.00
CA VAL A 298 12.27 49.86 11.53
C VAL A 298 13.13 49.32 10.37
N TYR A 299 13.16 50.06 9.26
CA TYR A 299 13.79 49.69 8.00
C TYR A 299 14.72 50.81 7.49
N ASP A 300 15.63 51.28 8.36
CA ASP A 300 16.45 52.47 8.11
C ASP A 300 17.84 52.13 7.56
N ASN A 301 18.42 51.01 8.02
CA ASN A 301 19.75 50.56 7.62
C ASN A 301 19.71 49.63 6.40
N GLY A 302 20.80 49.57 5.63
CA GLY A 302 20.92 48.65 4.48
C GLY A 302 20.66 47.17 4.83
N LEU A 303 21.08 46.71 6.02
CA LEU A 303 20.78 45.37 6.53
C LEU A 303 19.28 45.16 6.82
N GLN A 304 18.59 46.20 7.30
CA GLN A 304 17.17 46.14 7.58
C GLN A 304 16.36 46.15 6.28
N TYR A 305 16.76 46.96 5.30
CA TYR A 305 16.15 46.95 3.97
C TYR A 305 16.25 45.58 3.29
N THR A 306 17.44 44.97 3.31
CA THR A 306 17.62 43.61 2.77
C THR A 306 16.81 42.57 3.54
N ARG A 307 16.70 42.67 4.87
CA ARG A 307 15.77 41.85 5.67
C ARG A 307 14.34 41.96 5.15
N GLY A 308 13.85 43.18 4.93
CA GLY A 308 12.50 43.43 4.39
C GLY A 308 12.26 42.73 3.05
N VAL A 309 13.22 42.78 2.13
CA VAL A 309 13.13 42.09 0.83
C VAL A 309 12.99 40.57 1.02
N PHE A 310 13.82 39.96 1.86
CA PHE A 310 13.75 38.52 2.14
C PHE A 310 12.47 38.11 2.90
N GLU A 311 11.90 38.99 3.71
CA GLU A 311 10.60 38.79 4.36
C GLU A 311 9.45 38.84 3.35
N VAL A 312 9.48 39.75 2.38
CA VAL A 312 8.49 39.77 1.30
C VAL A 312 8.59 38.52 0.45
N ILE A 313 9.79 38.09 0.08
CA ILE A 313 10.01 36.85 -0.70
C ILE A 313 9.47 35.64 0.06
N SER A 314 9.79 35.49 1.35
CA SER A 314 9.33 34.35 2.15
C SER A 314 7.81 34.36 2.33
N LEU A 315 7.20 35.53 2.50
CA LEU A 315 5.75 35.69 2.61
C LEU A 315 5.01 35.38 1.30
N VAL A 316 5.49 35.87 0.16
CA VAL A 316 4.92 35.54 -1.16
C VAL A 316 4.97 34.03 -1.39
N MET A 317 6.10 33.41 -1.06
CA MET A 317 6.26 31.97 -1.18
C MET A 317 5.37 31.20 -0.21
N ALA A 318 5.20 31.67 1.02
CA ALA A 318 4.26 31.10 1.98
C ALA A 318 2.81 31.13 1.44
N ILE A 319 2.37 32.25 0.85
CA ILE A 319 1.05 32.37 0.23
C ILE A 319 0.90 31.40 -0.94
N LEU A 320 1.89 31.32 -1.85
CA LEU A 320 1.84 30.38 -2.97
C LEU A 320 1.75 28.92 -2.49
N THR A 321 2.50 28.57 -1.45
CA THR A 321 2.42 27.23 -0.84
C THR A 321 1.06 26.99 -0.18
N PHE A 322 0.53 27.97 0.54
CA PHE A 322 -0.80 27.88 1.16
C PHE A 322 -1.90 27.66 0.11
N VAL A 323 -1.89 28.41 -1.00
CA VAL A 323 -2.86 28.23 -2.10
C VAL A 323 -2.73 26.84 -2.74
N SER A 324 -1.50 26.36 -2.96
CA SER A 324 -1.23 25.02 -3.47
C SER A 324 -1.77 23.93 -2.55
N GLU A 325 -1.51 24.04 -1.24
CA GLU A 325 -1.95 23.07 -0.26
C GLU A 325 -3.47 23.13 -0.01
N MET A 326 -4.07 24.32 -0.06
CA MET A 326 -5.54 24.49 -0.02
C MET A 326 -6.23 23.80 -1.21
N ASN A 327 -5.61 23.86 -2.40
CA ASN A 327 -6.11 23.15 -3.57
C ASN A 327 -6.01 21.62 -3.39
N GLN A 328 -4.92 21.13 -2.79
CA GLN A 328 -4.77 19.71 -2.45
C GLN A 328 -5.80 19.27 -1.40
N LEU A 329 -6.02 20.07 -0.36
CA LEU A 329 -7.03 19.84 0.66
C LEU A 329 -8.43 19.73 0.05
N ARG A 330 -8.77 20.60 -0.93
CA ARG A 330 -10.06 20.52 -1.65
C ARG A 330 -10.22 19.21 -2.42
N LYS A 331 -9.15 18.71 -3.05
CA LYS A 331 -9.18 17.47 -3.86
C LYS A 331 -9.21 16.20 -3.01
N HIS A 332 -8.46 16.16 -1.92
CA HIS A 332 -8.29 14.97 -1.08
C HIS A 332 -9.18 14.96 0.18
N LYS A 333 -9.82 16.09 0.53
CA LYS A 333 -10.72 16.25 1.67
C LYS A 333 -10.10 15.72 2.97
N THR A 334 -10.71 14.72 3.60
CA THR A 334 -10.29 14.13 4.88
C THR A 334 -8.98 13.37 4.80
N GLU A 335 -8.67 12.79 3.64
CA GLU A 335 -7.45 12.01 3.43
C GLU A 335 -6.19 12.88 3.48
N TYR A 336 -6.32 14.19 3.24
CA TYR A 336 -5.22 15.13 3.29
C TYR A 336 -4.53 15.14 4.67
N PHE A 337 -5.33 15.03 5.75
CA PHE A 337 -4.85 15.07 7.13
C PHE A 337 -4.19 13.76 7.60
N HIS A 338 -4.22 12.68 6.81
CA HIS A 338 -3.51 11.45 7.18
C HIS A 338 -2.00 11.53 6.96
N ASP A 339 -1.54 12.40 6.07
CA ASP A 339 -0.13 12.60 5.77
C ASP A 339 0.44 13.71 6.65
N ALA A 340 1.32 13.34 7.58
CA ALA A 340 1.94 14.28 8.53
C ALA A 340 2.71 15.41 7.82
N PHE A 341 3.32 15.15 6.66
CA PHE A 341 4.04 16.18 5.90
C PHE A 341 3.11 17.23 5.29
N ASN A 342 1.87 16.85 4.97
CA ASN A 342 0.87 17.79 4.48
C ASN A 342 0.37 18.69 5.61
N ILE A 343 0.16 18.13 6.81
CA ILE A 343 -0.16 18.91 8.01
C ILE A 343 0.97 19.90 8.32
N MET A 344 2.24 19.48 8.26
CA MET A 344 3.39 20.35 8.48
C MET A 344 3.50 21.48 7.43
N ASP A 345 3.23 21.20 6.15
CA ASP A 345 3.23 22.21 5.09
C ASP A 345 2.11 23.26 5.30
N MET A 346 0.92 22.82 5.74
CA MET A 346 -0.18 23.73 6.08
C MET A 346 0.09 24.54 7.33
N SER A 347 0.59 23.91 8.40
CA SER A 347 0.88 24.62 9.65
C SER A 347 1.98 25.67 9.46
N SER A 348 3.06 25.33 8.76
CA SER A 348 4.16 26.26 8.50
C SER A 348 3.73 27.47 7.65
N SER A 349 2.96 27.25 6.58
CA SER A 349 2.45 28.34 5.75
C SER A 349 1.46 29.25 6.50
N VAL A 350 0.57 28.67 7.32
CA VAL A 350 -0.35 29.45 8.18
C VAL A 350 0.41 30.26 9.23
N LEU A 351 1.42 29.69 9.90
CA LEU A 351 2.21 30.40 10.90
C LEU A 351 3.02 31.56 10.28
N LEU A 352 3.59 31.37 9.08
CA LEU A 352 4.28 32.44 8.36
C LEU A 352 3.34 33.58 7.95
N ILE A 353 2.10 33.27 7.52
CA ILE A 353 1.10 34.29 7.19
C ILE A 353 0.60 35.00 8.46
N ALA A 354 0.42 34.27 9.56
CA ALA A 354 0.01 34.82 10.85
C ALA A 354 1.05 35.75 11.48
N LEU A 355 2.31 35.69 11.01
CA LEU A 355 3.36 36.61 11.45
C LEU A 355 3.05 38.08 11.08
N LEU A 356 2.39 38.33 9.95
CA LEU A 356 2.08 39.67 9.46
C LEU A 356 1.20 40.47 10.45
N PRO A 357 0.01 39.98 10.87
CA PRO A 357 -0.81 40.70 11.85
C PRO A 357 -0.16 40.79 13.24
N LEU A 358 0.60 39.78 13.65
CA LEU A 358 1.32 39.80 14.94
C LEU A 358 2.41 40.88 14.97
N ARG A 359 3.08 41.07 13.84
CA ARG A 359 4.08 42.13 13.70
C ARG A 359 3.40 43.50 13.74
N LEU A 360 2.30 43.70 13.02
CA LEU A 360 1.53 44.96 13.02
C LEU A 360 1.01 45.35 14.42
N THR A 361 0.70 44.36 15.27
CA THR A 361 0.23 44.60 16.65
C THR A 361 1.37 44.69 17.68
N ASN A 362 2.63 44.60 17.23
CA ASN A 362 3.85 44.66 18.03
C ASN A 362 3.83 43.77 19.28
N ARG A 363 3.28 42.55 19.16
CA ARG A 363 3.21 41.57 20.25
C ARG A 363 4.52 40.79 20.36
N ARG A 364 5.00 40.54 21.58
CA ARG A 364 6.22 39.73 21.84
C ARG A 364 6.09 38.29 21.37
N GLU A 365 4.87 37.78 21.29
CA GLU A 365 4.55 36.42 20.84
C GLU A 365 4.98 36.13 19.40
N GLN A 366 5.17 37.18 18.58
CA GLN A 366 5.64 37.03 17.19
C GLN A 366 6.93 36.23 17.07
N TRP A 367 7.84 36.33 18.05
CA TRP A 367 9.13 35.65 18.03
C TRP A 367 8.98 34.14 18.22
N HIS A 368 8.07 33.72 19.10
CA HIS A 368 7.75 32.31 19.29
C HIS A 368 7.07 31.73 18.05
N VAL A 369 6.10 32.45 17.48
CA VAL A 369 5.42 32.04 16.24
C VAL A 369 6.41 31.91 15.09
N PHE A 370 7.33 32.88 14.94
CA PHE A 370 8.36 32.82 13.91
C PHE A 370 9.33 31.65 14.12
N ALA A 371 9.73 31.35 15.37
CA ALA A 371 10.59 30.21 15.67
C ALA A 371 9.94 28.87 15.29
N PHE A 372 8.67 28.67 15.63
CA PHE A 372 7.92 27.47 15.21
C PHE A 372 7.70 27.41 13.70
N ALA A 373 7.37 28.53 13.08
CA ALA A 373 7.20 28.62 11.62
C ALA A 373 8.50 28.23 10.90
N TYR A 374 9.63 28.78 11.34
CA TYR A 374 10.96 28.47 10.83
C TYR A 374 11.30 26.98 11.02
N LEU A 375 11.06 26.42 12.21
CA LEU A 375 11.32 25.01 12.50
C LEU A 375 10.45 24.08 11.64
N PHE A 376 9.15 24.31 11.52
CA PHE A 376 8.31 23.48 10.64
C PHE A 376 8.68 23.64 9.17
N TRP A 377 9.09 24.83 8.75
CA TRP A 377 9.62 25.02 7.40
C TRP A 377 10.92 24.24 7.18
N THR A 378 11.85 24.20 8.15
CA THR A 378 13.10 23.44 8.00
C THR A 378 12.87 21.92 7.96
N LEU A 379 11.93 21.40 8.77
CA LEU A 379 11.56 19.98 8.77
C LEU A 379 11.00 19.50 7.43
N ARG A 380 10.49 20.41 6.59
CA ARG A 380 10.05 20.12 5.22
C ARG A 380 11.16 19.53 4.34
N ILE A 381 12.44 19.72 4.70
CA ILE A 381 13.56 19.11 3.97
C ILE A 381 13.44 17.58 3.88
N PHE A 382 12.89 16.93 4.92
CA PHE A 382 12.71 15.48 4.95
C PHE A 382 11.76 14.98 3.85
N LYS A 383 10.74 15.78 3.51
CA LYS A 383 9.82 15.49 2.41
C LYS A 383 10.57 15.39 1.08
N PHE A 384 11.54 16.26 0.83
CA PHE A 384 12.36 16.23 -0.40
C PHE A 384 13.45 15.16 -0.35
N ALA A 385 14.05 14.93 0.84
CA ALA A 385 15.07 13.91 1.02
C ALA A 385 14.53 12.48 0.81
N SER A 386 13.22 12.26 1.00
CA SER A 386 12.54 10.96 0.78
C SER A 386 12.68 10.39 -0.65
N VAL A 387 13.02 11.22 -1.63
CA VAL A 387 13.03 10.88 -3.05
C VAL A 387 14.34 10.26 -3.54
N PHE A 388 15.45 10.56 -2.86
CA PHE A 388 16.75 10.04 -3.25
C PHE A 388 16.99 8.65 -2.66
N ARG A 389 17.80 7.84 -3.34
CA ARG A 389 18.02 6.44 -2.99
C ARG A 389 18.59 6.23 -1.60
N GLN A 390 19.66 6.95 -1.27
CA GLN A 390 20.32 6.81 0.01
C GLN A 390 19.59 7.60 1.11
N THR A 391 19.35 8.90 0.89
CA THR A 391 18.70 9.73 1.91
C THR A 391 17.25 9.35 2.17
N GLY A 392 16.53 8.84 1.17
CA GLY A 392 15.13 8.47 1.31
C GLY A 392 14.94 7.24 2.20
N ALA A 393 15.85 6.27 2.12
CA ALA A 393 15.88 5.15 3.06
C ALA A 393 16.04 5.65 4.50
N TYR A 394 16.98 6.56 4.74
CA TYR A 394 17.18 7.15 6.08
C TYR A 394 15.96 7.92 6.58
N VAL A 395 15.27 8.68 5.73
CA VAL A 395 14.04 9.39 6.13
C VAL A 395 12.93 8.41 6.50
N GLN A 396 12.75 7.34 5.74
CA GLN A 396 11.74 6.31 6.04
C GLN A 396 12.06 5.57 7.34
N ILE A 397 13.34 5.26 7.57
CA ILE A 397 13.85 4.69 8.82
C ILE A 397 13.54 5.62 9.98
N LEU A 398 13.96 6.88 9.89
CA LEU A 398 13.78 7.87 10.93
C LEU A 398 12.32 8.07 11.27
N TRP A 399 11.44 8.21 10.27
CA TRP A 399 10.01 8.38 10.49
C TRP A 399 9.37 7.17 11.20
N ARG A 400 9.70 5.95 10.78
CA ARG A 400 9.15 4.74 11.39
C ARG A 400 9.61 4.59 12.84
N ILE A 401 10.89 4.86 13.10
CA ILE A 401 11.48 4.86 14.44
C ILE A 401 10.77 5.89 15.34
N LEU A 402 10.57 7.12 14.86
CA LEU A 402 9.99 8.21 15.65
C LEU A 402 8.53 7.96 16.01
N VAL A 403 7.75 7.36 15.10
CA VAL A 403 6.31 7.18 15.31
C VAL A 403 5.99 5.89 16.05
N ASN A 404 6.63 4.77 15.70
CA ASN A 404 6.28 3.46 16.26
C ASN A 404 7.13 3.12 17.48
N ASP A 405 8.45 3.11 17.31
CA ASP A 405 9.38 2.56 18.31
C ASP A 405 9.57 3.55 19.46
N PHE A 406 9.77 4.83 19.13
CA PHE A 406 9.92 5.88 20.14
C PHE A 406 8.65 6.08 20.96
N PHE A 407 7.46 5.96 20.37
CA PHE A 407 6.21 6.08 21.12
C PHE A 407 6.05 4.94 22.13
N GLN A 408 6.28 3.69 21.71
CA GLN A 408 6.22 2.53 22.61
C GLN A 408 7.26 2.63 23.72
N PHE A 409 8.48 3.01 23.38
CA PHE A 409 9.54 3.28 24.35
C PHE A 409 9.16 4.41 25.31
N ALA A 410 8.66 5.54 24.81
CA ALA A 410 8.31 6.70 25.61
C ALA A 410 7.22 6.38 26.63
N VAL A 411 6.21 5.57 26.28
CA VAL A 411 5.17 5.15 27.25
C VAL A 411 5.80 4.36 28.40
N LEU A 412 6.61 3.35 28.09
CA LEU A 412 7.27 2.53 29.12
C LEU A 412 8.27 3.35 29.95
N PHE A 413 9.02 4.23 29.30
CA PHE A 413 9.95 5.15 29.93
C PHE A 413 9.24 6.12 30.88
N ILE A 414 8.10 6.71 30.49
CA ILE A 414 7.33 7.63 31.34
C ILE A 414 6.77 6.90 32.57
N ILE A 415 6.27 5.67 32.42
CA ILE A 415 5.76 4.88 33.56
C ILE A 415 6.86 4.62 34.59
N ILE A 416 8.03 4.20 34.11
CA ILE A 416 9.19 3.92 34.97
C ILE A 416 9.69 5.22 35.61
N LEU A 417 9.84 6.29 34.82
CA LEU A 417 10.25 7.61 35.30
C LEU A 417 9.32 8.13 36.40
N LEU A 418 8.01 8.01 36.24
CA LEU A 418 7.03 8.42 37.25
C LEU A 418 7.12 7.58 38.53
N ALA A 419 7.24 6.25 38.40
CA ALA A 419 7.36 5.35 39.54
C ALA A 419 8.62 5.64 40.37
N PHE A 420 9.76 5.82 39.70
CA PHE A 420 11.02 6.13 40.37
C PHE A 420 11.07 7.56 40.93
N SER A 421 10.52 8.55 40.21
CA SER A 421 10.41 9.91 40.74
C SER A 421 9.55 9.95 42.01
N GLY A 422 8.46 9.17 42.05
CA GLY A 422 7.62 9.00 43.23
C GLY A 422 8.35 8.32 44.39
N ALA A 423 9.06 7.22 44.13
CA ALA A 423 9.86 6.52 45.13
C ALA A 423 10.97 7.41 45.71
N PHE A 424 11.66 8.18 44.86
CA PHE A 424 12.70 9.11 45.28
C PHE A 424 12.12 10.28 46.08
N PHE A 425 10.99 10.86 45.66
CA PHE A 425 10.29 11.91 46.43
C PHE A 425 9.88 11.43 47.82
N LEU A 426 9.37 10.20 47.95
CA LEU A 426 9.01 9.61 49.24
C LEU A 426 10.24 9.34 50.12
N SER A 427 11.34 8.87 49.54
CA SER A 427 12.61 8.65 50.24
C SER A 427 13.15 9.97 50.80
N LEU A 428 13.18 11.03 49.99
CA LEU A 428 13.61 12.36 50.43
C LEU A 428 12.70 12.98 51.49
N ARG A 429 11.40 12.66 51.47
CA ARG A 429 10.47 13.08 52.53
C ARG A 429 10.75 12.39 53.86
N GLY A 430 11.14 11.12 53.83
CA GLY A 430 11.45 10.36 55.05
C GLY A 430 12.71 10.86 55.76
N ASP A 431 13.66 11.41 54.99
CA ASP A 431 14.95 11.89 55.48
C ASP A 431 15.01 13.43 55.66
N ASP A 432 13.86 14.15 55.59
CA ASP A 432 13.76 15.63 55.58
C ASP A 432 14.62 16.34 54.49
N GLY A 433 15.09 15.59 53.48
CA GLY A 433 15.99 16.05 52.43
C GLY A 433 15.34 16.86 51.29
N LEU A 434 14.01 17.03 51.31
CA LEU A 434 13.25 17.75 50.27
C LEU A 434 13.67 19.21 50.06
N TYR A 435 14.13 19.88 51.12
CA TYR A 435 14.49 21.30 51.07
C TYR A 435 15.98 21.55 50.92
N LEU A 436 16.77 20.48 50.83
CA LEU A 436 18.23 20.56 50.70
C LEU A 436 18.64 21.18 49.35
N HIS A 437 17.88 20.90 48.29
CA HIS A 437 18.08 21.47 46.96
C HIS A 437 16.78 22.07 46.44
N ASN A 438 16.84 23.29 45.88
CA ASN A 438 15.65 23.97 45.35
C ASN A 438 14.95 23.15 44.25
N GLU A 439 15.73 22.42 43.45
CA GLU A 439 15.24 21.59 42.34
C GLU A 439 14.47 20.34 42.81
N THR A 440 14.62 19.89 44.06
CA THR A 440 13.95 18.67 44.58
C THR A 440 12.75 18.96 45.49
N SER A 441 12.44 20.24 45.71
CA SER A 441 11.32 20.70 46.56
C SER A 441 9.93 20.26 46.05
N THR A 442 9.82 19.97 44.75
CA THR A 442 8.55 19.56 44.11
C THR A 442 8.73 18.25 43.36
N PHE A 443 7.65 17.48 43.25
CA PHE A 443 7.63 16.25 42.45
C PHE A 443 8.06 16.49 41.00
N TRP A 444 7.58 17.58 40.38
CA TRP A 444 7.95 17.95 39.02
C TRP A 444 9.43 18.31 38.90
N GLY A 445 9.99 18.99 39.90
CA GLY A 445 11.42 19.26 39.97
C GLY A 445 12.24 17.98 39.99
N ILE A 446 11.88 17.00 40.83
CA ILE A 446 12.53 15.68 40.85
C ILE A 446 12.42 14.97 39.50
N LEU A 447 11.25 15.00 38.86
CA LEU A 447 11.06 14.38 37.55
C LEU A 447 11.96 15.03 36.49
N PHE A 448 12.08 16.37 36.49
CA PHE A 448 13.01 17.07 35.60
C PHE A 448 14.46 16.76 35.92
N VAL A 449 14.85 16.68 37.20
CA VAL A 449 16.19 16.25 37.62
C VAL A 449 16.47 14.82 37.12
N GLY A 450 15.51 13.91 37.22
CA GLY A 450 15.62 12.54 36.69
C GLY A 450 15.87 12.52 35.18
N VAL A 451 15.12 13.31 34.40
CA VAL A 451 15.34 13.43 32.94
C VAL A 451 16.70 14.10 32.64
N ARG A 452 17.08 15.11 33.42
CA ARG A 452 18.33 15.85 33.25
C ARG A 452 19.56 14.98 33.54
N ILE A 453 19.50 14.14 34.57
CA ILE A 453 20.55 13.15 34.88
C ILE A 453 20.75 12.21 33.68
N LEU A 454 19.67 11.77 33.05
CA LEU A 454 19.72 10.86 31.90
C LEU A 454 20.23 11.55 30.61
N THR A 455 19.86 12.82 30.39
CA THR A 455 20.12 13.53 29.12
C THR A 455 21.41 14.35 29.14
N GLU A 456 21.69 15.05 30.24
CA GLU A 456 22.89 15.89 30.40
C GLU A 456 24.04 15.15 31.08
N ALA A 457 23.85 13.90 31.50
CA ALA A 457 24.83 13.12 32.27
C ALA A 457 25.39 13.87 33.49
N GLN A 458 24.53 14.65 34.16
CA GLN A 458 24.91 15.41 35.36
C GLN A 458 25.45 14.46 36.44
N PRO A 459 26.57 14.79 37.10
CA PRO A 459 27.18 13.92 38.07
C PRO A 459 26.28 13.78 39.31
N VAL A 460 25.84 12.54 39.55
CA VAL A 460 25.08 12.13 40.75
C VAL A 460 25.80 12.51 42.05
N VAL A 461 27.13 12.68 41.99
CA VAL A 461 27.99 13.01 43.12
C VAL A 461 27.61 14.34 43.78
N GLN A 462 27.02 15.30 43.06
CA GLN A 462 26.53 16.55 43.66
C GLN A 462 25.46 16.31 44.73
N TYR A 463 24.77 15.18 44.64
CA TYR A 463 23.72 14.79 45.57
C TYR A 463 24.23 13.83 46.67
N THR A 464 25.52 13.47 46.66
CA THR A 464 26.16 12.54 47.61
C THR A 464 27.26 13.25 48.40
N GLY A 465 27.25 13.17 49.74
CA GLY A 465 28.29 13.80 50.58
C GLY A 465 27.83 14.06 52.01
N PRO A 466 28.67 14.72 52.84
CA PRO A 466 28.32 15.07 54.22
C PRO A 466 27.15 16.06 54.34
N GLU A 467 26.90 16.84 53.28
CA GLU A 467 25.72 17.71 53.11
C GLU A 467 24.76 17.17 52.03
N GLY A 468 24.87 15.88 51.68
CA GLY A 468 24.09 15.23 50.61
C GLY A 468 22.91 14.40 51.10
N TYR A 469 22.25 13.69 50.18
CA TYR A 469 21.14 12.81 50.53
C TYR A 469 21.59 11.55 51.28
N SER A 470 20.67 10.98 52.05
CA SER A 470 20.81 9.68 52.72
C SER A 470 21.28 8.57 51.76
N PRO A 471 22.05 7.59 52.27
CA PRO A 471 22.53 6.46 51.46
C PRO A 471 21.40 5.68 50.77
N ILE A 472 20.21 5.59 51.38
CA ILE A 472 19.06 4.88 50.79
C ILE A 472 18.55 5.60 49.52
N SER A 473 18.40 6.93 49.61
CA SER A 473 18.03 7.77 48.48
C SER A 473 19.06 7.69 47.35
N CYS A 474 20.35 7.60 47.70
CA CYS A 474 21.44 7.41 46.74
C CYS A 474 21.38 6.05 46.05
N ILE A 475 21.11 4.96 46.78
CA ILE A 475 20.96 3.61 46.22
C ILE A 475 19.77 3.57 45.24
N LEU A 476 18.63 4.17 45.60
CA LEU A 476 17.47 4.26 44.72
C LEU A 476 17.79 4.99 43.41
N MET A 477 18.57 6.07 43.48
CA MET A 477 19.01 6.82 42.31
C MET A 477 19.97 6.02 41.43
N VAL A 478 20.90 5.25 42.02
CA VAL A 478 21.78 4.34 41.28
C VAL A 478 20.98 3.23 40.60
N CYS A 479 20.02 2.62 41.30
CA CYS A 479 19.11 1.63 40.73
C CYS A 479 18.30 2.22 39.58
N PHE A 480 17.77 3.44 39.73
CA PHE A 480 17.05 4.15 38.67
C PHE A 480 17.90 4.36 37.42
N ILE A 481 19.14 4.84 37.59
CA ILE A 481 20.08 5.06 36.47
C ILE A 481 20.44 3.73 35.82
N PHE A 482 20.68 2.67 36.60
CA PHE A 482 20.96 1.35 36.05
C PHE A 482 19.77 0.83 35.23
N THR A 483 18.55 0.90 35.76
CA THR A 483 17.36 0.44 35.05
C THR A 483 17.11 1.27 33.79
N CYS A 484 17.18 2.60 33.85
CA CYS A 484 16.89 3.47 32.71
C CYS A 484 18.01 3.48 31.66
N CYS A 485 19.26 3.66 32.07
CA CYS A 485 20.39 3.76 31.15
C CYS A 485 20.85 2.41 30.62
N VAL A 486 20.88 1.36 31.47
CA VAL A 486 21.41 0.06 31.04
C VAL A 486 20.31 -0.80 30.45
N LEU A 487 19.18 -0.99 31.14
CA LEU A 487 18.15 -1.92 30.64
C LEU A 487 17.27 -1.28 29.55
N LEU A 488 16.67 -0.12 29.80
CA LEU A 488 15.72 0.46 28.84
C LEU A 488 16.41 0.94 27.57
N LEU A 489 17.57 1.58 27.69
CA LEU A 489 18.32 2.05 26.52
C LEU A 489 18.85 0.88 25.68
N THR A 490 19.31 -0.22 26.28
CA THR A 490 19.79 -1.38 25.50
C THR A 490 18.66 -2.09 24.78
N ILE A 491 17.49 -2.24 25.42
CA ILE A 491 16.30 -2.77 24.76
C ILE A 491 15.87 -1.84 23.61
N PHE A 492 15.89 -0.52 23.83
CA PHE A 492 15.55 0.44 22.78
C PHE A 492 16.53 0.35 21.61
N ILE A 493 17.84 0.32 21.86
CA ILE A 493 18.85 0.17 20.80
C ILE A 493 18.64 -1.14 20.02
N ALA A 494 18.31 -2.25 20.70
CA ALA A 494 18.01 -3.51 20.05
C ALA A 494 16.80 -3.40 19.12
N GLN A 495 15.70 -2.79 19.59
CA GLN A 495 14.51 -2.54 18.77
C GLN A 495 14.82 -1.64 17.57
N LEU A 496 15.60 -0.58 17.77
CA LEU A 496 16.03 0.31 16.70
C LEU A 496 16.85 -0.43 15.63
N SER A 497 17.72 -1.35 16.04
CA SER A 497 18.52 -2.17 15.13
C SER A 497 17.65 -3.09 14.26
N ASP A 498 16.67 -3.76 14.85
CA ASP A 498 15.76 -4.64 14.12
C ASP A 498 14.88 -3.85 13.14
N THR A 499 14.33 -2.72 13.59
CA THR A 499 13.56 -1.82 12.71
C THR A 499 14.44 -1.28 11.57
N TYR A 500 15.67 -0.89 11.86
CA TYR A 500 16.62 -0.39 10.85
C TYR A 500 16.83 -1.43 9.74
N GLN A 501 17.13 -2.68 10.08
CA GLN A 501 17.35 -3.75 9.09
C GLN A 501 16.10 -4.02 8.25
N ASN A 502 14.94 -4.12 8.90
CA ASN A 502 13.67 -4.39 8.21
C ASN A 502 13.30 -3.26 7.24
N VAL A 503 13.46 -2.00 7.65
CA VAL A 503 13.17 -0.85 6.78
C VAL A 503 14.20 -0.72 5.67
N GLN A 504 15.47 -1.02 5.91
CA GLN A 504 16.50 -0.96 4.88
C GLN A 504 16.21 -1.94 3.73
N ASN A 505 15.76 -3.15 4.05
CA ASN A 505 15.33 -4.14 3.05
C ASN A 505 14.11 -3.66 2.25
N ASP A 506 13.20 -2.92 2.90
CA ASP A 506 11.98 -2.39 2.31
C ASP A 506 12.13 -1.04 1.59
N ALA A 507 13.24 -0.33 1.81
CA ALA A 507 13.42 1.06 1.41
C ALA A 507 13.38 1.27 -0.10
N GLN A 508 13.92 0.33 -0.87
CA GLN A 508 13.90 0.41 -2.34
C GLN A 508 12.46 0.41 -2.88
N ARG A 509 11.61 -0.47 -2.34
CA ARG A 509 10.18 -0.53 -2.70
C ARG A 509 9.46 0.75 -2.25
N GLY A 510 9.76 1.25 -1.05
CA GLY A 510 9.20 2.51 -0.55
C GLY A 510 9.60 3.73 -1.38
N LEU A 511 10.79 3.74 -1.97
CA LEU A 511 11.26 4.82 -2.83
C LEU A 511 10.49 4.87 -4.15
N GLU A 512 10.24 3.73 -4.80
CA GLU A 512 9.45 3.72 -6.05
C GLU A 512 8.00 4.15 -5.79
N VAL A 513 7.41 3.77 -4.65
CA VAL A 513 6.11 4.30 -4.19
C VAL A 513 6.16 5.82 -4.00
N SER A 514 7.21 6.33 -3.38
CA SER A 514 7.38 7.78 -3.14
C SER A 514 7.50 8.56 -4.46
N ARG A 515 8.24 8.02 -5.43
CA ARG A 515 8.33 8.58 -6.79
C ARG A 515 6.99 8.54 -7.51
N ALA A 516 6.29 7.41 -7.44
CA ALA A 516 4.95 7.25 -8.01
C ALA A 516 3.99 8.29 -7.45
N TRP A 517 4.03 8.53 -6.14
CA TRP A 517 3.19 9.53 -5.48
C TRP A 517 3.49 10.96 -5.93
N ILE A 518 4.77 11.31 -6.14
CA ILE A 518 5.14 12.63 -6.66
C ILE A 518 4.65 12.81 -8.10
N VAL A 519 4.83 11.80 -8.95
CA VAL A 519 4.32 11.81 -10.33
C VAL A 519 2.80 12.01 -10.32
N ALA A 520 2.08 11.24 -9.50
CA ALA A 520 0.63 11.37 -9.32
C ALA A 520 0.23 12.79 -8.86
N LYS A 521 0.94 13.38 -7.89
CA LYS A 521 0.70 14.76 -7.44
C LYS A 521 0.92 15.79 -8.55
N VAL A 522 1.96 15.63 -9.37
CA VAL A 522 2.25 16.54 -10.49
C VAL A 522 1.16 16.46 -11.56
N GLU A 523 0.64 15.27 -11.86
CA GLU A 523 -0.48 15.10 -12.79
C GLU A 523 -1.77 15.74 -12.27
N LEU A 524 -2.05 15.62 -10.98
CA LEU A 524 -3.26 16.19 -10.36
C LEU A 524 -3.18 17.72 -10.19
N ASN A 525 -1.99 18.30 -9.99
CA ASN A 525 -1.78 19.73 -9.74
C ASN A 525 -1.55 20.56 -11.02
N TYR A 526 -2.42 20.40 -12.01
CA TYR A 526 -2.52 21.35 -13.12
C TYR A 526 -3.18 22.65 -12.61
N ILE A 527 -2.36 23.67 -12.35
CA ILE A 527 -2.82 25.01 -11.92
C ILE A 527 -2.98 25.95 -13.14
N TYR A 528 -2.42 25.59 -14.30
CA TYR A 528 -2.41 26.42 -15.51
C TYR A 528 -3.22 25.81 -16.65
N ILE A 529 -4.11 26.64 -17.22
CA ILE A 529 -4.96 26.46 -18.40
C ILE A 529 -4.25 25.61 -19.47
N GLY A 530 -4.60 24.32 -19.58
CA GLY A 530 -4.01 23.40 -20.54
C GLY A 530 -4.44 21.95 -20.30
N LYS A 531 -4.40 21.12 -21.35
CA LYS A 531 -4.65 19.66 -21.27
C LYS A 531 -3.72 19.03 -20.22
N SER A 532 -4.23 18.04 -19.48
CA SER A 532 -3.46 17.30 -18.46
C SER A 532 -2.12 16.79 -19.00
N TYR A 533 -1.04 16.81 -18.20
CA TYR A 533 0.26 16.25 -18.57
C TYR A 533 0.13 14.80 -19.06
N ARG A 534 -0.83 14.06 -18.47
CA ARG A 534 -1.20 12.69 -18.85
C ARG A 534 -1.65 12.57 -20.30
N VAL A 535 -2.34 13.57 -20.85
CA VAL A 535 -2.84 13.55 -22.24
C VAL A 535 -1.75 14.01 -23.22
N ASN A 536 -1.00 15.05 -22.86
CA ASN A 536 -0.03 15.66 -23.78
C ASN A 536 1.22 14.79 -24.03
N ARG A 537 1.57 13.92 -23.09
CA ARG A 537 2.77 13.08 -23.13
C ARG A 537 2.44 11.58 -23.14
N TYR A 538 1.23 11.23 -23.59
CA TYR A 538 0.81 9.84 -23.62
C TYR A 538 1.50 9.05 -24.74
N ILE A 539 1.98 7.85 -24.41
CA ILE A 539 2.56 6.89 -25.36
C ILE A 539 1.93 5.52 -25.06
N PRO A 540 1.36 4.83 -26.08
CA PRO A 540 0.59 3.60 -25.87
C PRO A 540 1.45 2.39 -25.49
N SER A 541 2.63 2.25 -26.10
CA SER A 541 3.57 1.16 -25.85
C SER A 541 5.01 1.59 -26.09
N GLU A 542 5.95 0.86 -25.52
CA GLU A 542 7.39 1.09 -25.63
C GLU A 542 8.13 -0.23 -25.86
N ASP A 543 9.11 -0.21 -26.74
CA ASP A 543 9.93 -1.38 -27.07
C ASP A 543 11.27 -1.25 -26.35
N ILE A 544 11.61 -2.24 -25.53
CA ILE A 544 12.77 -2.25 -24.64
C ILE A 544 13.64 -3.47 -25.00
N MET A 545 14.96 -3.27 -25.12
CA MET A 545 15.91 -4.34 -25.45
C MET A 545 16.17 -5.28 -24.28
N ASP A 546 16.44 -4.71 -23.10
CA ASP A 546 16.72 -5.46 -21.88
C ASP A 546 15.99 -4.78 -20.71
N LEU A 547 14.97 -5.47 -20.21
CA LEU A 547 14.13 -4.97 -19.12
C LEU A 547 14.96 -4.76 -17.85
N GLN A 548 15.85 -5.69 -17.55
CA GLN A 548 16.58 -5.70 -16.28
C GLN A 548 17.68 -4.63 -16.27
N GLU A 549 18.37 -4.44 -17.39
CA GLU A 549 19.35 -3.35 -17.55
C GLU A 549 18.69 -1.97 -17.43
N VAL A 550 17.52 -1.77 -18.05
CA VAL A 550 16.78 -0.51 -17.97
C VAL A 550 16.23 -0.25 -16.57
N LEU A 551 15.90 -1.30 -15.83
CA LEU A 551 15.46 -1.20 -14.45
C LEU A 551 16.64 -0.96 -13.49
N ASP A 552 17.82 -1.53 -13.70
CA ASP A 552 18.95 -1.36 -12.78
C ASP A 552 19.65 0.00 -12.91
N LYS A 553 19.62 0.61 -14.09
CA LYS A 553 20.06 2.00 -14.35
C LYS A 553 19.09 3.03 -13.75
#